data_AF-A0A151RBM0-F1
#
_entry.id   AF-A0A151RBM0-F1
#
_cell.length_a   1.000
_cell.length_b   1.000
_cell.length_c   1.000
_cell.angle_alpha   90.00
_cell.angle_beta   90.00
_cell.angle_gamma   90.00
#
_symmetry.space_group_name_H-M   'P 1'
#
loop_
_entity.id
_entity.type
_entity.pdbx_description
1 polymer ?
#
loop_
_entity_poly.entity_id
_entity_poly.type
_entity_poly.pdbx_seq_one_letter_code
_entity_poly.pdbx_strand_id
1 'polypeptide(L)' 'LSENPVFHGRSKHIDVRFHFLRNLVKDGSIKLSYYNTQNQLIDIMTKPLKLEQFLKLRSMLSMIEMFWNRV' A
#
# COMPACT_ATOMS: atom_id res chain seq x y z
N LEU A 1 26.32 10.04 -12.68
CA LEU A 1 25.52 8.87 -12.28
C LEU A 1 26.36 7.63 -12.60
N SER A 2 26.58 6.77 -11.60
CA SER A 2 27.70 5.83 -11.51
C SER A 2 27.67 4.69 -12.55
N GLU A 3 28.85 4.23 -12.97
CA GLU A 3 29.04 3.22 -14.01
C GLU A 3 29.09 1.78 -13.45
N ASN A 4 28.03 1.32 -12.76
CA ASN A 4 27.95 -0.10 -12.39
C ASN A 4 26.61 -0.74 -12.80
N PRO A 5 26.58 -1.53 -13.89
CA PRO A 5 25.36 -2.10 -14.45
C PRO A 5 24.67 -3.12 -13.54
N VAL A 6 25.38 -3.71 -12.57
CA VAL A 6 24.83 -4.69 -11.63
C VAL A 6 23.86 -4.05 -10.62
N PHE A 7 24.08 -2.77 -10.28
CA PHE A 7 23.23 -2.02 -9.35
C PHE A 7 22.12 -1.22 -10.05
N HIS A 8 22.10 -1.19 -11.39
CA HIS A 8 21.22 -0.31 -12.16
C HIS A 8 19.76 -0.73 -12.15
N GLY A 9 19.44 -2.04 -12.16
CA GLY A 9 18.06 -2.49 -12.32
C GLY A 9 17.11 -1.99 -11.21
N ARG A 10 17.45 -2.28 -9.94
CA ARG A 10 16.62 -1.91 -8.79
C ARG A 10 16.57 -0.41 -8.56
N SER A 11 17.72 0.28 -8.63
CA SER A 11 17.77 1.73 -8.46
C SER A 11 17.01 2.46 -9.56
N LYS A 12 17.12 2.02 -10.83
CA LYS A 12 16.36 2.60 -11.93
C LYS A 12 14.84 2.49 -11.73
N HIS A 13 14.33 1.36 -11.22
CA HIS A 13 12.90 1.24 -10.93
C HIS A 13 12.44 2.20 -9.83
N ILE A 14 13.27 2.44 -8.82
CA ILE A 14 13.00 3.41 -7.76
C ILE A 14 13.00 4.83 -8.33
N ASP A 15 14.05 5.20 -9.07
CA ASP A 15 14.21 6.54 -9.65
C ASP A 15 13.05 6.90 -10.57
N VAL A 16 12.67 5.99 -11.48
CA VAL A 16 11.55 6.20 -12.41
C VAL A 16 10.23 6.41 -11.66
N ARG A 17 9.92 5.55 -10.67
CA ARG A 17 8.68 5.68 -9.89
C ARG A 17 8.67 6.94 -9.03
N PHE A 18 9.82 7.29 -8.45
CA PHE A 18 9.96 8.50 -7.64
C PHE A 18 9.71 9.76 -8.46
N HIS A 19 10.36 9.89 -9.62
CA HIS A 19 10.18 11.06 -10.49
C HIS A 19 8.75 11.16 -11.02
N PHE A 20 8.14 10.03 -11.40
CA PHE A 20 6.74 10.01 -11.81
C PHE A 20 5.79 10.51 -10.70
N LEU A 21 5.89 9.94 -9.49
CA LEU A 21 5.04 10.32 -8.36
C LEU A 21 5.26 11.79 -7.96
N ARG A 22 6.52 12.25 -7.95
CA ARG A 22 6.86 13.64 -7.63
C ARG A 22 6.24 14.63 -8.61
N ASN A 23 6.20 14.30 -9.91
CA ASN A 23 5.56 15.15 -10.91
C ASN A 23 4.05 15.24 -10.69
N LEU A 24 3.37 14.11 -10.44
CA LEU A 24 1.93 14.08 -10.14
C LEU A 24 1.55 14.83 -8.86
N VAL A 25 2.47 14.91 -7.88
CA VAL A 25 2.25 15.73 -6.68
C VAL A 25 2.46 17.21 -7.01
N LYS A 26 3.49 17.54 -7.81
CA LYS A 26 3.83 18.91 -8.19
C LYS A 26 2.76 19.55 -9.07
N ASP A 27 2.16 18.78 -9.99
CA ASP A 27 1.07 19.24 -10.84
C ASP A 27 -0.30 19.23 -10.15
N GLY A 28 -0.38 18.71 -8.92
CA GLY A 28 -1.59 18.66 -8.11
C GLY A 28 -2.56 17.53 -8.46
N SER A 29 -2.19 16.61 -9.37
CA SER A 29 -3.01 15.46 -9.74
C SER A 29 -3.22 14.50 -8.58
N ILE A 30 -2.26 14.39 -7.66
CA ILE A 30 -2.39 13.62 -6.42
C ILE A 30 -1.88 14.39 -5.21
N LYS A 31 -2.47 14.07 -4.04
CA LYS A 31 -2.00 14.56 -2.74
C LYS A 31 -1.43 13.40 -1.93
N LEU A 32 -0.19 13.54 -1.47
CA LEU A 32 0.39 12.60 -0.52
C LEU A 32 -0.02 12.99 0.90
N SER A 33 -0.60 12.05 1.63
CA SER A 33 -0.91 12.18 3.06
C SER A 33 -0.36 10.97 3.80
N TYR A 34 0.31 11.22 4.92
CA TYR A 34 0.70 10.14 5.82
C TYR A 34 -0.54 9.45 6.39
N TYR A 35 -0.50 8.13 6.43
CA TYR A 35 -1.51 7.32 7.09
C TYR A 35 -0.82 6.26 7.95
N ASN A 36 -1.32 6.04 9.16
CA ASN A 36 -0.73 5.06 10.06
C ASN A 36 -0.92 3.66 9.46
N THR A 37 0.18 2.90 9.35
CA THR A 37 0.20 1.52 8.83
C THR A 37 -0.83 0.62 9.50
N GLN A 38 -1.04 0.77 10.81
CA GLN A 38 -2.00 -0.05 11.56
C GLN A 38 -3.46 0.21 11.19
N ASN A 39 -3.74 1.27 10.44
CA ASN A 39 -5.08 1.64 9.99
C ASN A 39 -5.19 1.55 8.46
N GLN A 40 -4.09 1.28 7.73
CA GLN A 40 -4.07 1.29 6.28
C GLN A 40 -4.92 0.13 5.72
N LEU A 41 -6.18 0.44 5.40
CA LEU A 41 -7.18 -0.56 4.99
C LEU A 41 -6.75 -1.42 3.81
N ILE A 42 -6.01 -0.83 2.87
CA ILE A 42 -5.48 -1.48 1.66
C ILE A 42 -4.55 -2.66 1.99
N ASP A 43 -3.96 -2.68 3.19
CA ASP A 43 -3.07 -3.76 3.60
C ASP A 43 -3.78 -5.12 3.65
N ILE A 44 -5.09 -5.14 3.87
CA ILE A 44 -5.89 -6.38 3.84
C ILE A 44 -5.87 -7.07 2.47
N MET A 45 -5.68 -6.32 1.39
CA MET A 45 -5.69 -6.83 0.02
C MET A 45 -4.28 -7.05 -0.55
N THR A 46 -3.25 -6.47 0.07
CA THR A 46 -1.90 -6.38 -0.52
C THR A 46 -0.81 -7.05 0.29
N LYS A 47 -1.09 -7.42 1.54
CA LYS A 47 -0.09 -7.99 2.46
C LYS A 47 -0.62 -9.25 3.16
N PRO A 48 0.26 -10.21 3.47
CA PRO A 48 -0.04 -11.24 4.46
C PRO A 48 -0.04 -10.59 5.85
N LEU A 49 -1.19 -10.55 6.51
CA LEU A 49 -1.36 -9.90 7.82
C LEU A 49 -1.40 -10.92 8.96
N LYS A 50 -0.93 -10.50 10.15
CA LYS A 50 -1.22 -11.20 11.40
C LYS A 50 -2.73 -11.16 11.67
N LEU A 51 -3.26 -12.20 12.30
CA LEU A 51 -4.69 -12.36 12.56
C LEU A 51 -5.32 -11.12 13.23
N GLU A 52 -4.68 -10.57 14.26
CA GLU A 52 -5.16 -9.37 14.97
C GLU A 52 -5.33 -8.16 14.03
N GLN A 53 -4.31 -7.89 13.21
CA GLN A 53 -4.33 -6.79 12.24
C GLN A 53 -5.38 -7.04 11.15
N PHE A 54 -5.53 -8.28 10.69
CA PHE A 54 -6.57 -8.65 9.73
C PHE A 54 -7.97 -8.42 10.30
N LEU A 55 -8.25 -8.87 11.53
CA LEU A 55 -9.55 -8.69 12.17
C LEU A 55 -9.89 -7.21 12.39
N LYS A 56 -8.90 -6.40 12.78
CA LYS A 56 -9.05 -4.95 12.90
C LYS A 56 -9.37 -4.28 11.56
N LEU A 57 -8.65 -4.61 10.49
CA LEU A 57 -8.92 -4.03 9.16
C LEU A 57 -10.24 -4.55 8.57
N ARG A 58 -10.61 -5.82 8.84
CA ARG A 58 -11.92 -6.40 8.46
C ARG A 58 -13.08 -5.65 9.11
N SER A 59 -12.98 -5.31 10.39
CA SER A 59 -14.04 -4.55 11.07
C SER A 59 -14.15 -3.12 10.54
N MET A 60 -13.03 -2.50 10.15
CA MET A 60 -13.02 -1.19 9.49
C MET A 60 -13.71 -1.18 8.12
N LEU A 61 -13.77 -2.33 7.42
CA LEU A 61 -14.53 -2.47 6.16
C LEU A 61 -16.05 -2.63 6.38
N SER A 62 -16.53 -2.57 7.63
CA SER A 62 -17.92 -2.88 7.99
C SER A 62 -18.37 -4.27 7.51
N MET A 63 -17.43 -5.20 7.33
CA MET A 63 -17.75 -6.60 7.05
C MET A 63 -18.25 -7.27 8.33
N ILE A 64 -19.57 -7.41 8.45
CA ILE A 64 -20.21 -8.18 9.52
C ILE A 64 -20.01 -9.66 9.21
N GLU A 65 -19.77 -10.49 10.23
CA GLU A 65 -19.79 -11.94 10.04
C GLU A 65 -21.15 -12.37 9.49
N MET A 66 -21.16 -12.98 8.31
CA MET A 66 -22.33 -13.68 7.84
C MET A 66 -22.47 -14.92 8.71
N PHE A 67 -23.30 -14.85 9.75
CA PHE A 67 -23.83 -16.03 10.38
C PHE A 67 -24.61 -16.80 9.32
N TRP A 68 -23.95 -17.79 8.71
CA TRP A 68 -24.65 -18.78 7.91
C TRP A 68 -25.48 -19.58 8.92
N ASN A 69 -26.76 -19.24 9.04
CA ASN A 69 -27.72 -20.05 9.77
C ASN A 69 -27.66 -21.43 9.15
N ARG A 70 -26.97 -22.36 9.81
CA ARG A 70 -27.07 -23.78 9.51
C ARG A 70 -28.50 -24.17 9.85
N VAL A 71 -29.29 -24.34 8.80
CA VAL A 71 -30.46 -25.24 8.82
C VAL A 71 -29.98 -26.63 9.25
#